data_AF-V7I655-F1
#
_entry.id   AF-V7I655-F1
#
_cell.length_a   1.000
_cell.length_b   1.000
_cell.length_c   1.000
_cell.angle_alpha   90.00
_cell.angle_beta   90.00
_cell.angle_gamma   90.00
#
_symmetry.space_group_name_H-M   'P 1'
#
loop_
_entity.id
_entity.type
_entity.pdbx_description
1 polymer ?
#
loop_
_entity_poly.entity_id
_entity_poly.type
_entity_poly.pdbx_seq_one_letter_code
_entity_poly.pdbx_strand_id
1 'polypeptide(L)' 'MATSSFDKSFVLKDKREVASFSKMLSKPHKSIKIDRTLTSPSNERRGELRLKKMLSR' A
#
# COMPACT_ATOMS: atom_id res chain seq x y z
N MET A 1 -10.54 -3.14 0.04
CA MET A 1 -10.17 -2.34 1.23
C MET A 1 -9.94 -0.90 0.80
N ALA A 2 -10.70 0.05 1.35
CA ALA A 2 -10.34 1.46 1.24
C ALA A 2 -9.02 1.65 1.99
N THR A 3 -7.97 2.11 1.32
CA THR A 3 -6.78 2.60 2.02
C THR A 3 -7.24 3.80 2.83
N SER A 4 -7.24 3.68 4.16
CA SER A 4 -7.67 4.76 5.06
C SER A 4 -7.05 6.07 4.61
N SER A 5 -7.89 7.01 4.18
CA SER A 5 -7.46 8.37 3.86
C SER A 5 -6.88 8.95 5.15
N PHE A 6 -5.58 9.27 5.13
CA PHE A 6 -4.90 9.82 6.28
C PHE A 6 -5.34 11.28 6.45
N ASP A 7 -6.36 11.51 7.28
CA ASP A 7 -6.95 12.83 7.56
C ASP A 7 -6.49 13.41 8.90
N LYS A 8 -5.34 12.94 9.42
CA LYS A 8 -4.83 13.38 10.72
C LYS A 8 -3.80 14.49 10.53
N SER A 9 -4.01 15.62 11.20
CA SER A 9 -3.00 16.68 11.30
C SER A 9 -1.81 16.20 12.12
N PHE A 10 -0.60 16.53 11.68
CA PHE A 10 0.65 16.23 12.38
C PHE A 10 1.61 17.41 12.33
N VAL A 11 2.61 17.40 13.23
CA VAL A 11 3.64 18.44 13.34
C VAL A 11 5.01 17.79 13.15
N LEU A 12 5.82 18.36 12.28
CA LEU A 12 7.23 17.99 12.12
C LEU A 12 8.06 18.82 13.10
N LYS A 13 8.85 18.15 13.93
CA LYS A 13 9.57 18.78 15.05
C LYS A 13 10.95 19.29 14.62
N ASP A 14 11.57 18.62 13.64
CA ASP A 14 12.96 18.89 13.26
C ASP A 14 13.12 19.37 11.81
N LYS A 15 14.16 20.18 11.57
CA LYS A 15 14.52 20.65 10.21
C LYS A 15 14.78 19.50 9.23
N ARG A 16 15.32 18.37 9.73
CA ARG A 16 15.57 17.16 8.92
C ARG A 16 14.26 16.52 8.46
N GLU A 17 13.26 16.47 9.33
CA GLU A 17 11.93 15.93 9.02
C GLU A 17 11.24 16.80 7.96
N VAL A 18 11.31 18.13 8.10
CA VAL A 18 10.78 19.09 7.13
C VAL A 18 11.43 18.91 5.75
N ALA A 19 12.76 18.80 5.70
CA ALA A 19 13.49 18.60 4.45
C ALA A 19 13.15 17.27 3.77
N SER A 20 13.02 16.20 4.56
CA SER A 20 12.62 14.88 4.07
C SER A 20 11.20 14.90 3.49
N PHE A 21 10.26 15.50 4.23
CA PHE A 21 8.87 15.62 3.81
C PHE A 21 8.73 16.44 2.52
N SER A 22 9.42 17.58 2.42
CA SER A 22 9.48 18.41 1.20
C SER A 22 10.06 17.62 0.00
N LYS A 23 11.06 16.77 0.24
CA LYS A 23 11.62 15.88 -0.79
C LYS A 23 10.62 14.81 -1.24
N MET A 24 9.80 14.27 -0.35
CA MET A 24 8.75 13.30 -0.70
C MET A 24 7.62 13.95 -1.51
N LEU A 25 7.22 15.17 -1.16
CA LEU A 25 6.18 15.91 -1.88
C LEU A 25 6.64 16.38 -3.27
N SER A 26 7.90 16.81 -3.40
CA SER A 26 8.44 17.33 -4.68
C SER A 26 8.65 16.25 -5.75
N LYS A 27 8.83 14.99 -5.34
CA LYS A 27 8.93 13.84 -6.24
C LYS A 27 7.91 12.80 -5.83
N PRO A 28 6.61 13.01 -6.15
CA PRO A 28 5.62 11.97 -5.91
C PRO A 28 6.10 10.72 -6.63
N HIS A 29 6.38 9.68 -5.86
CA HIS A 29 6.76 8.39 -6.43
C HIS A 29 5.63 8.02 -7.39
N LYS A 30 5.93 7.91 -8.70
CA LYS A 30 4.93 7.57 -9.72
C LYS A 30 4.08 6.46 -9.15
N SER A 31 2.76 6.64 -9.15
CA SER A 31 1.82 5.67 -8.59
C SER A 31 2.29 4.29 -9.01
N ILE A 32 2.77 3.49 -8.06
CA ILE A 32 3.17 2.12 -8.37
C ILE A 32 1.92 1.55 -9.02
N LYS A 33 2.02 1.12 -10.28
CA LYS A 33 0.89 0.52 -10.98
C LYS A 33 0.61 -0.77 -10.24
N ILE A 34 -0.28 -0.70 -9.24
CA ILE A 34 -0.76 -1.87 -8.53
C ILE A 34 -1.50 -2.66 -9.59
N ASP A 35 -0.99 -3.85 -9.91
CA ASP A 35 -1.68 -4.76 -10.79
C ASP A 35 -2.91 -5.29 -10.07
N ARG A 36 -4.04 -4.59 -10.28
CA ARG A 36 -5.35 -4.92 -9.69
C ARG A 36 -5.91 -6.24 -10.22
N THR A 37 -5.30 -6.83 -11.26
CA THR A 37 -5.69 -8.17 -11.71
C THR A 37 -5.34 -9.23 -10.66
N LEU A 38 -4.33 -9.00 -9.83
CA LEU A 38 -3.95 -9.90 -8.73
C LEU A 38 -5.03 -10.01 -7.66
N THR A 39 -5.80 -8.93 -7.43
CA THR A 39 -6.93 -8.89 -6.49
C THR A 39 -8.28 -9.11 -7.19
N SER A 40 -8.28 -9.69 -8.40
CA SER A 40 -9.55 -10.03 -9.05
C SER A 40 -10.25 -11.17 -8.31
N PRO A 41 -11.60 -11.20 -8.28
CA PRO A 41 -12.36 -12.22 -7.54
C PRO A 41 -12.01 -13.67 -7.95
N SER A 42 -11.62 -13.89 -9.21
CA SER A 42 -11.18 -15.19 -9.70
C SER A 42 -9.82 -15.59 -9.15
N ASN A 43 -8.87 -14.65 -9.10
CA ASN A 43 -7.52 -14.87 -8.59
C ASN A 43 -7.50 -15.02 -7.07
N GLU A 44 -8.38 -14.31 -6.34
CA GLU A 44 -8.57 -14.48 -4.90
C GLU A 44 -9.04 -15.91 -4.55
N ARG A 45 -10.10 -16.40 -5.22
CA ARG A 45 -10.61 -17.78 -5.02
C ARG A 45 -9.56 -18.83 -5.34
N ARG A 46 -8.79 -18.64 -6.40
CA ARG A 46 -7.69 -19.54 -6.79
C ARG A 46 -6.56 -19.54 -5.75
N GLY A 47 -6.22 -18.36 -5.22
CA GLY A 47 -5.23 -18.20 -4.15
C GLY A 47 -5.65 -18.91 -2.87
N GLU A 48 -6.90 -18.72 -2.45
CA GLU A 48 -7.47 -19.37 -1.26
C GLU A 48 -7.41 -20.90 -1.36
N LEU A 49 -7.80 -21.47 -2.50
CA LEU A 49 -7.74 -22.92 -2.74
C LEU A 49 -6.31 -23.47 -2.67
N ARG A 50 -5.33 -22.72 -3.20
CA ARG A 50 -3.92 -23.10 -3.12
C ARG A 50 -3.40 -23.03 -1.68
N LEU A 51 -3.74 -22.00 -0.94
CA LEU A 51 -3.35 -21.83 0.46
C LEU A 51 -3.94 -22.93 1.33
N LYS A 52 -5.24 -23.24 1.18
CA LYS A 52 -5.87 -24.35 1.88
C LYS A 52 -5.14 -25.68 1.62
N LYS A 53 -4.81 -25.99 0.36
CA LYS A 53 -4.03 -27.20 0.03
C LYS A 53 -2.63 -27.24 0.65
N MET A 54 -1.97 -26.09 0.83
CA MET A 54 -0.65 -26.02 1.45
C MET A 54 -0.72 -26.14 2.98
N LEU A 55 -1.72 -25.54 3.61
CA LEU A 55 -1.90 -25.51 5.06
C LEU A 55 -2.59 -26.77 5.62
N SER A 56 -3.25 -27.56 4.77
CA SER A 56 -3.83 -28.85 5.15
C SER A 56 -2.87 -30.03 4.98
N ARG A 57 -1.58 -29.77 4.72
CA ARG A 57 -0.50 -30.76 4.85
C ARG A 57 0.05 -30.74 6.26
#